data_AF-A0A7J6VJ47-F1
#
_entry.id   AF-A0A7J6VJ47-F1
#
_cell.length_a   1.000
_cell.length_b   1.000
_cell.length_c   1.000
_cell.angle_alpha   90.00
_cell.angle_beta   90.00
_cell.angle_gamma   90.00
#
_symmetry.space_group_name_H-M   'P 1'
#
loop_
_entity.id
_entity.type
_entity.pdbx_description
1 polymer ?
#
loop_
_entity_poly.entity_id
_entity_poly.type
_entity_poly.pdbx_seq_one_letter_code
_entity_poly.pdbx_strand_id
1 'polypeptide(L)' 'MGPNSNVNELYNLTWFFPVDIGFLYLVRLHFCEIQPIITEINQRMFQIFINNQTIAEKADVVGWAGRNIIPLYKDYG' A
#
# COMPACT_ATOMS: atom_id res chain seq x y z
N MET A 1 4.22 6.28 -6.27
CA MET A 1 3.24 6.80 -7.27
C MET A 1 3.40 8.31 -7.32
N GLY A 2 3.28 8.88 -8.51
CA GLY A 2 3.56 10.30 -8.75
C GLY A 2 2.35 11.20 -8.46
N PRO A 3 2.45 12.51 -8.76
CA PRO A 3 1.37 13.47 -8.52
C PRO A 3 0.19 13.36 -9.51
N ASN A 4 0.34 12.64 -10.63
CA ASN A 4 -0.69 12.53 -11.67
C ASN A 4 -1.44 11.19 -11.56
N SER A 5 -2.73 11.26 -11.20
CA SER A 5 -3.60 10.09 -11.03
C SER A 5 -3.74 9.26 -12.31
N ASN A 6 -3.92 9.92 -13.46
CA ASN A 6 -4.11 9.23 -14.73
C ASN A 6 -2.86 8.42 -15.12
N VAL A 7 -1.68 8.93 -14.82
CA VAL A 7 -0.41 8.21 -15.05
C VAL A 7 -0.25 7.05 -14.07
N ASN A 8 -0.66 7.27 -12.82
CA ASN A 8 -0.58 6.27 -11.75
C ASN A 8 -1.46 5.04 -11.99
N GLU A 9 -2.55 5.16 -12.74
CA GLU A 9 -3.43 4.03 -13.10
C GLU A 9 -2.86 3.14 -14.22
N LEU A 10 -1.85 3.61 -14.95
CA LEU A 10 -1.30 2.90 -16.11
C LEU A 10 -0.25 1.84 -15.76
N TYR A 11 0.24 1.81 -14.51
CA TYR A 11 1.29 0.86 -14.11
C TYR A 11 1.25 0.54 -12.62
N ASN A 12 1.74 -0.65 -12.30
CA ASN A 12 1.98 -1.06 -10.91
C ASN A 12 3.37 -0.60 -10.46
N LEU A 13 3.45 -0.06 -9.25
CA LEU A 13 4.73 0.15 -8.58
C LEU A 13 5.19 -1.17 -7.96
N THR A 14 6.21 -1.77 -8.55
CA THR A 14 6.63 -3.14 -8.25
C THR A 14 7.99 -3.17 -7.58
N TRP A 15 8.12 -3.98 -6.53
CA TRP A 15 9.39 -4.36 -5.92
C TRP A 15 9.57 -5.86 -6.05
N PHE A 16 10.81 -6.29 -6.32
CA PHE A 16 11.17 -7.69 -6.43
C PHE A 16 12.15 -8.05 -5.33
N PHE A 17 11.86 -9.14 -4.62
CA PHE A 17 12.71 -9.67 -3.56
C PHE A 17 12.96 -11.16 -3.86
N PRO A 18 14.21 -11.56 -4.14
CA PRO A 18 14.53 -12.98 -4.19
C PRO A 18 14.39 -13.58 -2.80
N VAL A 19 13.74 -14.73 -2.70
CA VAL A 19 13.51 -15.47 -1.45
C VAL A 19 13.80 -16.95 -1.65
N ASP A 20 14.07 -17.66 -0.56
CA ASP A 20 14.31 -19.10 -0.58
C ASP A 20 12.99 -19.88 -0.75
N ILE A 21 13.04 -20.98 -1.50
CA ILE A 21 11.88 -21.83 -1.71
C ILE A 21 11.66 -22.72 -0.47
N GLY A 22 10.39 -22.94 -0.10
CA GLY A 22 10.01 -23.87 0.96
C GLY A 22 9.75 -23.23 2.33
N PHE A 23 9.78 -21.90 2.41
CA PHE A 23 9.49 -21.15 3.63
C PHE A 23 8.20 -20.33 3.49
N LEU A 24 7.58 -20.05 4.63
CA LEU A 24 6.53 -19.03 4.75
C LEU A 24 7.19 -17.71 5.11
N TYR A 25 6.76 -16.64 4.44
CA TYR A 25 7.30 -15.30 4.61
C TYR A 25 6.23 -14.37 5.15
N LEU A 26 6.57 -13.65 6.23
CA LEU A 26 5.77 -12.54 6.71
C LEU A 26 6.22 -11.25 6.00
N VAL A 27 5.32 -10.64 5.25
CA VAL A 27 5.52 -9.32 4.64
C VAL A 27 4.87 -8.26 5.50
N ARG A 28 5.69 -7.41 6.13
CA ARG A 28 5.24 -6.22 6.86
C ARG A 28 5.35 -4.98 5.99
N LEU A 29 4.21 -4.36 5.68
CA LEU A 29 4.16 -3.08 4.97
C LEU A 29 3.92 -1.96 5.96
N HIS A 30 4.80 -0.95 5.97
CA HIS A 30 4.68 0.25 6.77
C HIS A 30 4.01 1.37 5.96
N PHE A 31 3.06 2.06 6.58
CA PHE A 31 2.30 3.13 5.95
C PHE A 31 2.25 4.36 6.85
N CYS A 32 2.23 5.52 6.23
CA CYS A 32 1.88 6.80 6.82
C CYS A 32 1.46 7.71 5.67
N GLU A 33 0.27 8.32 5.73
CA GLU A 33 -0.09 9.34 4.74
C GLU A 33 0.61 10.64 5.13
N ILE A 34 1.66 10.97 4.37
CA ILE A 34 2.53 12.12 4.65
C ILE A 34 2.18 13.35 3.82
N GLN A 35 1.29 13.22 2.83
CA GLN A 35 0.92 14.36 2.01
C GLN A 35 -0.12 15.23 2.74
N PRO A 36 0.15 16.55 2.92
CA PRO A 36 -0.75 17.43 3.66
C PRO A 36 -2.14 17.58 3.04
N ILE A 37 -2.26 17.37 1.73
CA ILE A 37 -3.50 17.51 0.97
C ILE A 37 -4.43 16.29 1.07
N ILE A 38 -3.94 15.18 1.62
CA ILE A 38 -4.70 13.94 1.80
C ILE A 38 -5.00 13.82 3.29
N THR A 39 -6.22 14.15 3.68
CA THR A 39 -6.67 14.23 5.07
C THR A 39 -7.90 13.36 5.36
N GLU A 40 -8.64 12.98 4.32
CA GLU A 40 -9.91 12.26 4.43
C GLU A 40 -9.83 10.87 3.80
N ILE A 41 -10.74 10.00 4.22
CA ILE A 41 -10.92 8.67 3.63
C ILE A 41 -11.29 8.77 2.14
N ASN A 42 -10.95 7.74 1.38
CA ASN A 42 -11.19 7.60 -0.07
C ASN A 42 -10.46 8.61 -0.98
N GLN A 43 -9.63 9.52 -0.45
CA GLN A 43 -8.83 10.43 -1.28
C GLN A 43 -7.65 9.73 -1.96
N ARG A 44 -7.12 8.67 -1.33
CA ARG A 44 -6.12 7.77 -1.92
C ARG A 44 -6.48 6.33 -1.58
N MET A 45 -6.94 5.61 -2.59
CA MET A 45 -7.11 4.18 -2.53
C MET A 45 -6.19 3.50 -3.53
N PHE A 46 -5.65 2.34 -3.15
CA PHE A 46 -4.83 1.53 -4.03
C PHE A 46 -5.01 0.04 -3.74
N GLN A 47 -4.59 -0.78 -4.69
CA GLN A 47 -4.54 -2.22 -4.54
C GLN A 47 -3.15 -2.65 -4.10
N ILE A 48 -3.08 -3.69 -3.28
CA ILE A 48 -1.82 -4.31 -2.87
C ILE A 48 -1.80 -5.72 -3.43
N PHE A 49 -0.75 -6.01 -4.20
CA PHE A 49 -0.47 -7.33 -4.73
C PHE A 49 0.81 -7.88 -4.10
N ILE A 50 0.77 -9.14 -3.64
CA ILE A 50 1.96 -9.88 -3.23
C ILE A 50 1.96 -11.16 -4.05
N ASN A 51 3.06 -11.44 -4.74
CA ASN A 51 3.19 -12.61 -5.63
C ASN A 51 2.02 -12.75 -6.64
N ASN A 52 1.66 -11.64 -7.29
CA ASN A 52 0.52 -11.53 -8.23
C ASN A 52 -0.86 -11.86 -7.67
N GLN A 53 -0.99 -12.03 -6.35
CA GLN A 53 -2.28 -12.21 -5.67
C GLN A 53 -2.72 -10.90 -5.05
N THR A 54 -4.02 -10.58 -5.16
CA THR A 54 -4.62 -9.40 -4.53
C THR A 54 -4.76 -9.65 -3.03
N ILE A 55 -4.03 -8.89 -2.24
CA ILE A 55 -4.05 -8.99 -0.77
C ILE A 55 -4.91 -7.89 -0.14
N ALA A 56 -5.00 -6.73 -0.78
CA ALA A 56 -5.94 -5.67 -0.40
C ALA A 56 -6.52 -5.00 -1.65
N GLU A 57 -7.85 -5.02 -1.78
CA GLU A 57 -8.55 -4.39 -2.91
C GLU A 57 -8.73 -2.87 -2.73
N LYS A 58 -8.84 -2.42 -1.49
CA LYS A 58 -9.16 -1.03 -1.12
C LYS A 58 -8.30 -0.58 0.05
N ALA A 59 -6.99 -0.50 -0.18
CA ALA A 59 -6.07 0.04 0.81
C ALA A 59 -6.24 1.55 0.91
N ASP A 60 -6.59 2.04 2.10
CA ASP A 60 -6.71 3.47 2.42
C ASP A 60 -5.97 3.72 3.74
N VAL A 61 -4.85 4.45 3.66
CA VAL A 61 -4.00 4.71 4.81
C VAL A 61 -4.70 5.65 5.81
N VAL A 62 -5.43 6.66 5.33
CA VAL A 62 -6.19 7.56 6.21
C VAL A 62 -7.33 6.81 6.88
N GLY A 63 -8.04 5.97 6.12
CA GLY A 63 -9.10 5.10 6.64
C GLY A 63 -8.59 4.13 7.72
N TRP A 64 -7.39 3.58 7.56
CA TRP A 64 -6.78 2.71 8.57
C TRP A 64 -6.26 3.46 9.79
N ALA A 65 -5.66 4.62 9.58
CA ALA A 65 -5.01 5.39 10.65
C ALA A 65 -5.99 6.28 11.42
N GLY A 66 -7.14 6.61 10.83
CA GLY A 66 -8.13 7.57 11.32
C GLY A 66 -7.83 9.03 10.95
N ARG A 67 -6.57 9.37 10.61
CA ARG A 67 -6.13 10.68 10.08
C ARG A 67 -4.75 10.55 9.42
N ASN A 68 -4.33 11.58 8.68
CA ASN A 68 -2.97 11.65 8.13
C ASN A 68 -1.88 11.87 9.22
N ILE A 69 -0.61 11.63 8.87
CA ILE A 69 0.54 11.77 9.78
C ILE A 69 0.53 10.79 10.97
N ILE A 70 -0.30 9.74 10.92
CA ILE A 70 -0.23 8.62 11.86
C ILE A 70 0.45 7.42 11.17
N PRO A 71 1.58 6.92 11.70
CA PRO A 71 2.21 5.72 11.17
C PRO A 71 1.46 4.46 11.61
N LEU A 72 1.41 3.47 10.73
CA LEU A 72 0.92 2.12 11.02
C LEU A 72 1.67 1.09 10.19
N TYR A 73 1.45 -0.18 10.49
CA TYR A 73 1.90 -1.28 9.65
C TYR A 73 0.80 -2.31 9.49
N LYS A 74 0.91 -3.14 8.45
CA LYS A 74 0.09 -4.33 8.25
C LYS A 74 0.98 -5.51 7.86
N ASP A 75 0.64 -6.65 8.42
CA ASP A 75 1.33 -7.92 8.18
C ASP A 75 0.49 -8.82 7.27
N TYR A 76 1.16 -9.48 6.34
CA TYR A 76 0.60 -10.45 5.41
C TYR A 76 1.48 -11.68 5.40
N GLY A 77 0.91 -12.88 5.52
CA GLY A 77 1.61 -14.16 5.55
C GLY A 77 0.87 -15.25 4.81
#